data_AF-A0A7Y1TA61-F1
#
_entry.id   AF-A0A7Y1TA61-F1
#
_cell.length_a   1.000
_cell.length_b   1.000
_cell.length_c   1.000
_cell.angle_alpha   90.00
_cell.angle_beta   90.00
_cell.angle_gamma   90.00
#
_symmetry.space_group_name_H-M   'P 1'
#
loop_
_entity.id
_entity.type
_entity.pdbx_description
1 polymer ?
#
loop_
_entity_poly.entity_id
_entity_poly.type
_entity_poly.pdbx_seq_one_letter_code
_entity_poly.pdbx_strand_id
1 'polypeptide(L)'
;MVSVSHGSAFKAPTFNDMFFPFTDFGSGFTFEGNPDLQPESSTTTELLVKAAFDAISGYVSLYRTEVEDLIASTATTVENIAEADISGADLGVEFVVGGVLTQLGLAYVDAENAKSGERLPRRARTTATLDLSKRIAAIDWSLAWQAQGNRIDGAGVLAGYNLVDARASYQINEELQIGAAVKNIFGTDYTLVSSGFQQFRTEGQTASVYIAYQPR
;
A
#
# COMPACT_ATOMS: atom_id res chain seq x y z
N MET A 1 0.97 -25.80 -5.10
CA MET A 1 1.84 -25.31 -6.19
C MET A 1 3.03 -24.62 -5.55
N VAL A 2 4.23 -24.87 -6.06
CA VAL A 2 5.45 -24.14 -5.69
C VAL A 2 6.02 -23.55 -6.97
N SER A 3 6.44 -22.29 -6.92
CA SER A 3 7.00 -21.56 -8.06
C SER A 3 8.17 -20.73 -7.59
N VAL A 4 9.22 -20.69 -8.42
CA VAL A 4 10.29 -19.70 -8.33
C VAL A 4 10.21 -18.86 -9.60
N SER A 5 10.24 -17.55 -9.47
CA SER A 5 10.30 -16.60 -10.57
C SER A 5 11.54 -15.72 -10.43
N HIS A 6 12.12 -15.36 -11.57
CA HIS A 6 13.22 -14.40 -11.65
C HIS A 6 12.98 -13.52 -12.86
N GLY A 7 13.02 -12.22 -12.69
CA GLY A 7 12.71 -11.28 -13.77
C GLY A 7 13.33 -9.92 -13.56
N SER A 8 13.63 -9.26 -14.66
CA SER A 8 14.15 -7.90 -14.69
C SER A 8 13.10 -6.92 -15.22
N ALA A 9 13.15 -5.69 -14.74
CA ALA A 9 12.36 -4.57 -15.24
C ALA A 9 13.25 -3.33 -15.37
N PHE A 10 12.77 -2.33 -16.11
CA PHE A 10 13.39 -1.03 -16.16
C PHE A 10 12.33 0.07 -16.23
N LYS A 11 12.69 1.26 -15.77
CA LYS A 11 11.89 2.46 -15.84
C LYS A 11 12.75 3.60 -16.35
N ALA A 12 12.42 4.09 -17.56
CA ALA A 12 13.08 5.26 -18.11
C ALA A 12 12.74 6.52 -17.29
N PRO A 13 13.66 7.52 -17.23
CA PRO A 13 13.39 8.81 -16.62
C PRO A 13 12.16 9.47 -17.26
N THR A 14 11.35 10.15 -16.46
CA THR A 14 10.21 10.90 -16.99
C THR A 14 10.69 12.22 -17.61
N PHE A 15 9.82 12.85 -18.41
CA PHE A 15 10.10 14.19 -18.94
C PHE A 15 10.40 15.21 -17.83
N ASN A 16 9.69 15.14 -16.71
CA ASN A 16 9.92 16.03 -15.58
C ASN A 16 11.25 15.74 -14.87
N ASP A 17 11.65 14.47 -14.76
CA ASP A 17 12.95 14.12 -14.16
C ASP A 17 14.10 14.74 -14.95
N MET A 18 13.98 14.77 -16.28
CA MET A 18 15.03 15.28 -17.16
C MET A 18 14.99 16.79 -17.39
N PHE A 19 13.79 17.39 -17.41
CA PHE A 19 13.63 18.75 -17.96
C PHE A 19 12.75 19.67 -17.12
N PHE A 20 12.27 19.28 -15.94
CA PHE A 20 11.44 20.17 -15.11
C PHE A 20 12.23 21.41 -14.69
N PRO A 21 11.81 22.62 -15.11
CA PRO A 21 12.50 23.84 -14.76
C PRO A 21 11.73 24.58 -13.67
N PHE A 22 12.33 24.77 -12.50
CA PHE A 22 11.75 25.59 -11.45
C PHE A 22 12.77 26.57 -10.88
N THR A 23 12.44 27.84 -10.91
CA THR A 23 13.23 28.90 -10.27
C THR A 23 12.31 29.70 -9.38
N ASP A 24 12.61 29.74 -8.09
CA ASP A 24 11.91 30.61 -7.15
C ASP A 24 12.51 32.03 -7.22
N PHE A 25 11.71 32.97 -7.74
CA PHE A 25 12.07 34.38 -7.86
C PHE A 25 12.03 35.17 -6.53
N GLY A 26 11.63 34.54 -5.42
CA GLY A 26 11.53 35.16 -4.10
C GLY A 26 12.49 34.60 -3.04
N SER A 27 12.75 33.29 -3.01
CA SER A 27 13.62 32.66 -2.00
C SER A 27 15.01 32.23 -2.50
N GLY A 28 15.30 32.38 -3.80
CA GLY A 28 16.64 32.20 -4.37
C GLY A 28 17.06 30.74 -4.58
N PHE A 29 16.11 29.82 -4.65
CA PHE A 29 16.37 28.41 -4.91
C PHE A 29 15.89 28.03 -6.33
N THR A 30 16.72 27.27 -7.04
CA THR A 30 16.43 26.73 -8.38
C THR A 30 16.51 25.21 -8.33
N PHE A 31 15.51 24.57 -8.93
CA PHE A 31 15.48 23.15 -9.22
C PHE A 31 15.54 22.94 -10.73
N GLU A 32 16.47 22.11 -11.18
CA GLU A 32 16.60 21.76 -12.59
C GLU A 32 16.56 20.24 -12.74
N GLY A 33 15.73 19.75 -13.65
CA GLY A 33 15.78 18.37 -14.10
C GLY A 33 17.16 18.00 -14.67
N ASN A 34 17.45 16.71 -14.73
CA ASN A 34 18.76 16.22 -15.15
C ASN A 34 18.65 15.37 -16.43
N PRO A 35 19.10 15.89 -17.59
CA PRO A 35 19.02 15.17 -18.86
C PRO A 35 19.98 13.96 -18.94
N ASP A 36 20.95 13.85 -18.03
CA ASP A 36 21.94 12.78 -18.00
C ASP A 36 21.50 11.54 -17.20
N LEU A 37 20.26 11.53 -16.69
CA LEU A 37 19.71 10.42 -15.92
C LEU A 37 19.73 9.10 -16.71
N GLN A 38 20.20 8.06 -16.05
CA GLN A 38 20.07 6.69 -16.53
C GLN A 38 18.69 6.12 -16.15
N PRO A 39 18.14 5.16 -16.92
CA PRO A 39 16.97 4.40 -16.50
C PRO A 39 17.21 3.65 -15.19
N GLU A 40 16.20 3.62 -14.33
CA GLU A 40 16.19 2.72 -13.17
C GLU A 40 16.04 1.29 -13.68
N SER A 41 16.83 0.36 -13.16
CA SER A 41 16.69 -1.07 -13.46
C SER A 41 16.35 -1.84 -12.18
N SER A 42 15.66 -2.96 -12.30
CA SER A 42 15.43 -3.82 -11.15
C SER A 42 15.46 -5.29 -11.53
N THR A 43 15.94 -6.12 -10.61
CA THR A 43 15.95 -7.57 -10.72
C THR A 43 15.26 -8.15 -9.51
N THR A 44 14.23 -8.97 -9.73
CA THR A 44 13.46 -9.60 -8.66
C THR A 44 13.56 -11.11 -8.74
N THR A 45 13.79 -11.73 -7.59
CA THR A 45 13.64 -13.18 -7.39
C THR A 45 12.55 -13.42 -6.35
N GLU A 46 11.59 -14.28 -6.66
CA GLU A 46 10.49 -14.62 -5.76
C GLU A 46 10.31 -16.14 -5.67
N LEU A 47 10.09 -16.62 -4.44
CA LEU A 47 9.61 -17.95 -4.13
C LEU A 47 8.16 -17.84 -3.67
N LEU A 48 7.26 -18.53 -4.37
CA LEU A 48 5.83 -18.54 -4.10
C LEU A 48 5.35 -19.97 -3.82
N VAL A 49 4.69 -20.14 -2.68
CA VAL A 49 3.98 -21.37 -2.31
C VAL A 49 2.49 -21.07 -2.24
N LYS A 50 1.67 -21.80 -3.00
CA LYS A 50 0.20 -21.72 -2.96
C LYS A 50 -0.38 -23.07 -2.58
N ALA A 51 -1.36 -23.05 -1.68
CA ALA A 51 -2.07 -24.25 -1.27
C ALA A 51 -3.57 -23.98 -1.16
N ALA A 52 -4.37 -25.00 -1.45
CA ALA A 52 -5.81 -24.99 -1.28
C ALA A 52 -6.24 -26.37 -0.77
N PHE A 53 -7.05 -26.37 0.29
CA PHE A 53 -7.57 -27.54 0.95
C PHE A 53 -9.04 -27.28 1.31
N ASP A 54 -9.96 -27.90 0.58
CA ASP A 54 -11.40 -27.81 0.83
C ASP A 54 -11.87 -26.34 0.98
N ALA A 55 -12.24 -25.91 2.20
CA ALA A 55 -12.73 -24.56 2.50
C ALA A 55 -11.63 -23.54 2.85
N ILE A 56 -10.35 -23.87 2.68
CA ILE A 56 -9.20 -23.00 2.99
C ILE A 56 -8.29 -22.88 1.76
N SER A 57 -7.87 -21.67 1.42
CA SER A 57 -6.81 -21.43 0.44
C SER A 57 -5.85 -20.38 0.93
N GLY A 58 -4.64 -20.37 0.40
CA GLY A 58 -3.66 -19.37 0.79
C GLY A 58 -2.36 -19.46 0.03
N TYR A 59 -1.49 -18.49 0.32
CA TYR A 59 -0.17 -18.39 -0.27
C TYR A 59 0.83 -17.79 0.72
N VAL A 60 2.09 -18.14 0.50
CA VAL A 60 3.25 -17.45 1.07
C VAL A 60 4.18 -17.08 -0.07
N SER A 61 4.59 -15.82 -0.14
CA SER A 61 5.65 -15.34 -1.02
C SER A 61 6.85 -14.90 -0.19
N LEU A 62 8.05 -15.15 -0.70
CA LEU A 62 9.30 -14.55 -0.22
C LEU A 62 9.97 -13.94 -1.43
N TYR A 63 10.35 -12.68 -1.36
CA TYR A 63 10.93 -11.99 -2.50
C TYR A 63 12.13 -11.15 -2.10
N ARG A 64 13.03 -10.97 -3.06
CA ARG A 64 14.09 -9.98 -3.04
C ARG A 64 14.13 -9.25 -4.38
N THR A 65 14.14 -7.93 -4.31
CA THR A 65 14.26 -7.02 -5.44
C THR A 65 15.48 -6.14 -5.21
N GLU A 66 16.40 -6.19 -6.15
CA GLU A 66 17.55 -5.30 -6.25
C GLU A 66 17.18 -4.23 -7.27
N VAL A 67 17.30 -2.96 -6.90
CA VAL A 67 17.06 -1.82 -7.79
C VAL A 67 18.38 -1.10 -8.00
N GLU A 68 18.74 -0.82 -9.24
CA GLU A 68 19.91 -0.04 -9.61
C GLU A 68 19.49 1.30 -10.22
N ASP A 69 20.38 2.29 -10.14
CA ASP A 69 20.19 3.62 -10.71
C ASP A 69 18.90 4.32 -10.24
N LEU A 70 18.49 4.13 -8.99
CA LEU A 70 17.26 4.75 -8.44
C LEU A 70 17.27 6.26 -8.65
N ILE A 71 16.24 6.77 -9.34
CA ILE A 71 16.05 8.19 -9.64
C ILE A 71 15.39 8.86 -8.43
N ALA A 72 16.08 9.82 -7.84
CA ALA A 72 15.56 10.57 -6.69
C ALA A 72 15.79 12.07 -6.82
N SER A 73 14.83 12.84 -6.30
CA SER A 73 14.96 14.28 -6.18
C SER A 73 15.84 14.66 -4.99
N THR A 74 16.80 15.55 -5.23
CA THR A 74 17.57 16.24 -4.21
C THR A 74 16.96 17.61 -3.92
N ALA A 75 17.67 18.42 -3.13
CA ALA A 75 17.28 19.81 -2.95
C ALA A 75 17.19 20.52 -4.31
N THR A 76 18.20 20.41 -5.19
CA THR A 76 18.38 21.26 -6.40
C THR A 76 18.17 20.56 -7.74
N THR A 77 18.10 19.23 -7.78
CA THR A 77 18.02 18.48 -9.05
C THR A 77 17.48 17.06 -8.85
N VAL A 78 17.49 16.25 -9.90
CA VAL A 78 17.25 14.81 -9.88
C VAL A 78 18.54 14.08 -10.21
N GLU A 79 18.84 12.99 -9.50
CA GLU A 79 20.03 12.16 -9.76
C GLU A 79 19.72 10.67 -9.59
N ASN A 80 20.53 9.83 -10.24
CA ASN A 80 20.62 8.39 -9.94
C ASN A 80 21.47 8.23 -8.68
N ILE A 81 20.85 8.00 -7.53
CA ILE A 81 21.53 8.14 -6.23
C ILE A 81 21.94 6.83 -5.57
N ALA A 82 21.26 5.72 -5.85
CA ALA A 82 21.41 4.53 -5.02
C ALA A 82 20.95 3.24 -5.68
N GLU A 83 21.57 2.17 -5.20
CA GLU A 83 21.02 0.83 -5.25
C GLU A 83 20.08 0.66 -4.05
N ALA A 84 18.92 0.05 -4.25
CA ALA A 84 17.99 -0.28 -3.18
C ALA A 84 17.81 -1.79 -3.10
N ASP A 85 18.00 -2.33 -1.90
CA ASP A 85 17.70 -3.71 -1.56
C ASP A 85 16.34 -3.78 -0.90
N ILE A 86 15.41 -4.49 -1.51
CA ILE A 86 14.06 -4.69 -0.99
C ILE A 86 13.83 -6.19 -0.81
N SER A 87 13.62 -6.63 0.42
CA SER A 87 13.27 -8.01 0.73
C SER A 87 11.95 -8.05 1.49
N GLY A 88 11.14 -9.07 1.25
CA GLY A 88 9.86 -9.16 1.92
C GLY A 88 9.24 -10.54 1.90
N ALA A 89 8.15 -10.62 2.66
CA ALA A 89 7.35 -11.82 2.80
C ALA A 89 5.87 -11.43 2.86
N ASP A 90 5.04 -12.08 2.05
CA ASP A 90 3.59 -11.92 2.13
C ASP A 90 2.94 -13.26 2.47
N LEU A 91 1.91 -13.20 3.31
CA LEU A 91 1.01 -14.30 3.62
C LEU A 91 -0.42 -13.86 3.32
N GLY A 92 -1.11 -14.62 2.48
CA GLY A 92 -2.54 -14.50 2.29
C GLY A 92 -3.25 -15.79 2.63
N VAL A 93 -4.33 -15.72 3.41
CA VAL A 93 -5.16 -16.88 3.74
C VAL A 93 -6.62 -16.50 3.60
N GLU A 94 -7.39 -17.34 2.93
CA GLU A 94 -8.84 -17.24 2.80
C GLU A 94 -9.48 -18.53 3.29
N PHE A 95 -10.53 -18.41 4.11
CA PHE A 95 -11.30 -19.57 4.54
C PHE A 95 -12.72 -19.20 4.94
N VAL A 96 -13.60 -20.21 5.01
CA VAL A 96 -14.96 -20.04 5.51
C VAL A 96 -15.10 -20.68 6.89
N VAL A 97 -15.47 -19.89 7.89
CA VAL A 97 -15.74 -20.35 9.26
C VAL A 97 -17.16 -19.95 9.70
N GLY A 98 -17.99 -20.94 10.05
CA GLY A 98 -19.40 -20.66 10.41
C GLY A 98 -20.20 -19.95 9.29
N GLY A 99 -19.82 -20.16 8.03
CA GLY A 99 -20.40 -19.47 6.86
C GLY A 99 -19.95 -18.02 6.68
N VAL A 100 -18.96 -17.54 7.45
CA VAL A 100 -18.31 -16.24 7.27
C VAL A 100 -17.06 -16.45 6.42
N LEU A 101 -17.00 -15.76 5.28
CA LEU A 101 -15.77 -15.66 4.50
C LEU A 101 -14.79 -14.78 5.26
N THR A 102 -13.60 -15.32 5.52
CA THR A 102 -12.53 -14.68 6.27
C THR A 102 -11.29 -14.61 5.38
N GLN A 103 -10.76 -13.41 5.19
CA GLN A 103 -9.54 -13.16 4.42
C GLN A 103 -8.52 -12.44 5.30
N LEU A 104 -7.34 -13.04 5.46
CA LEU A 104 -6.23 -12.52 6.24
C LEU A 104 -5.06 -12.21 5.29
N GLY A 105 -4.51 -11.02 5.39
CA GLY A 105 -3.28 -10.62 4.73
C GLY A 105 -2.26 -10.17 5.76
N LEU A 106 -1.01 -10.64 5.66
CA LEU A 106 0.14 -10.12 6.40
C LEU A 106 1.26 -9.83 5.40
N ALA A 107 1.88 -8.67 5.50
CA ALA A 107 3.07 -8.35 4.71
C ALA A 107 4.18 -7.83 5.61
N TYR A 108 5.40 -8.28 5.32
CA TYR A 108 6.63 -7.72 5.83
C TYR A 108 7.49 -7.24 4.67
N VAL A 109 7.99 -6.01 4.74
CA VAL A 109 8.93 -5.47 3.77
C VAL A 109 10.07 -4.79 4.51
N ASP A 110 11.29 -5.11 4.12
CA ASP A 110 12.48 -4.35 4.46
C ASP A 110 13.06 -3.74 3.20
N ALA A 111 13.20 -2.43 3.20
CA ALA A 111 13.67 -1.66 2.06
C ALA A 111 14.76 -0.73 2.54
N GLU A 112 15.98 -0.95 2.08
CA GLU A 112 17.18 -0.26 2.54
C GLU A 112 17.99 0.25 1.35
N ASN A 113 18.74 1.32 1.57
CA ASN A 113 19.78 1.74 0.65
C ASN A 113 20.92 0.72 0.71
N ALA A 114 21.27 0.09 -0.41
CA ALA A 114 22.25 -0.99 -0.44
C ALA A 114 23.66 -0.54 -0.04
N LYS A 115 23.99 0.75 -0.19
CA LYS A 115 25.30 1.32 0.17
C LYS A 115 25.39 1.73 1.64
N SER A 116 24.36 2.40 2.17
CA SER A 116 24.39 2.92 3.55
C SER A 116 23.74 1.98 4.57
N GLY A 117 22.93 1.02 4.13
CA GLY A 117 22.09 0.19 5.01
C GLY A 117 20.95 0.96 5.68
N GLU A 118 20.73 2.22 5.29
CA GLU A 118 19.66 3.03 5.86
C GLU A 118 18.31 2.65 5.27
N ARG A 119 17.31 2.50 6.13
CA ARG A 119 15.93 2.20 5.73
C ARG A 119 15.37 3.32 4.85
N LEU A 120 14.78 2.93 3.72
CA LEU A 120 14.09 3.87 2.85
C LEU A 120 12.86 4.45 3.56
N PRO A 121 12.66 5.78 3.51
CA PRO A 121 11.55 6.43 4.19
C PRO A 121 10.19 6.06 3.56
N ARG A 122 9.12 6.44 4.26
CA ARG A 122 7.70 6.34 3.91
C ARG A 122 7.13 4.93 3.72
N ARG A 123 7.89 3.90 4.07
CA ARG A 123 7.45 2.50 3.95
C ARG A 123 7.33 1.89 5.33
N ALA A 124 6.14 1.48 5.74
CA ALA A 124 5.96 0.71 6.98
C ALA A 124 6.45 -0.72 6.75
N ARG A 125 7.20 -1.29 7.70
CA ARG A 125 7.74 -2.65 7.53
C ARG A 125 6.66 -3.71 7.60
N THR A 126 5.60 -3.49 8.37
CA THR A 126 4.55 -4.48 8.59
C THR A 126 3.19 -3.90 8.26
N THR A 127 2.38 -4.70 7.57
CA THR A 127 0.95 -4.44 7.37
C THR A 127 0.16 -5.71 7.64
N ALA A 128 -1.09 -5.53 8.07
CA ALA A 128 -2.02 -6.61 8.29
C ALA A 128 -3.42 -6.20 7.85
N THR A 129 -4.18 -7.12 7.26
CA THR A 129 -5.58 -6.95 6.89
C THR A 129 -6.39 -8.16 7.34
N LEU A 130 -7.61 -7.92 7.80
CA LEU A 130 -8.59 -8.95 8.10
C LEU A 130 -9.96 -8.50 7.60
N ASP A 131 -10.49 -9.21 6.62
CA ASP A 131 -11.81 -8.99 6.06
C ASP A 131 -12.74 -10.14 6.42
N LEU A 132 -13.88 -9.79 6.99
CA LEU A 132 -14.94 -10.72 7.37
C LEU A 132 -16.19 -10.35 6.59
N SER A 133 -16.82 -11.30 5.92
CA SER A 133 -18.08 -11.03 5.22
C SER A 133 -19.01 -12.24 5.23
N LYS A 134 -20.32 -11.96 5.24
CA LYS A 134 -21.34 -12.99 5.14
C LYS A 134 -22.66 -12.40 4.65
N ARG A 135 -23.38 -13.21 3.89
CA ARG A 135 -24.79 -12.98 3.57
C ARG A 135 -25.69 -13.80 4.50
N ILE A 136 -26.70 -13.15 5.07
CA ILE A 136 -27.76 -13.78 5.86
C ILE A 136 -29.10 -13.32 5.30
N ALA A 137 -29.80 -14.25 4.62
CA ALA A 137 -31.02 -13.94 3.86
C ALA A 137 -30.80 -12.79 2.85
N ALA A 138 -31.50 -11.67 3.04
CA ALA A 138 -31.38 -10.48 2.21
C ALA A 138 -30.34 -9.46 2.71
N ILE A 139 -29.60 -9.77 3.78
CA ILE A 139 -28.60 -8.87 4.36
C ILE A 139 -27.20 -9.35 4.00
N ASP A 140 -26.41 -8.46 3.40
CA ASP A 140 -24.97 -8.62 3.21
C ASP A 140 -24.25 -7.71 4.19
N TRP A 141 -23.30 -8.25 4.96
CA TRP A 141 -22.46 -7.46 5.87
C TRP A 141 -20.98 -7.77 5.68
N SER A 142 -20.15 -6.78 5.97
CA SER A 142 -18.70 -6.94 6.03
C SER A 142 -18.06 -6.07 7.12
N LEU A 143 -16.96 -6.58 7.68
CA LEU A 143 -16.03 -5.85 8.53
C LEU A 143 -14.65 -5.93 7.89
N ALA A 144 -13.96 -4.80 7.80
CA ALA A 144 -12.59 -4.73 7.31
C ALA A 144 -11.72 -4.13 8.42
N TRP A 145 -10.70 -4.83 8.84
CA TRP A 145 -9.66 -4.32 9.73
C TRP A 145 -8.36 -4.21 8.95
N GLN A 146 -7.67 -3.09 9.10
CA GLN A 146 -6.34 -2.89 8.53
C GLN A 146 -5.42 -2.28 9.58
N ALA A 147 -4.17 -2.72 9.61
CA ALA A 147 -3.13 -2.17 10.45
C ALA A 147 -1.86 -1.91 9.64
N GLN A 148 -1.19 -0.82 9.98
CA GLN A 148 0.09 -0.44 9.41
C GLN A 148 1.05 -0.08 10.53
N GLY A 149 2.26 -0.65 10.47
CA GLY A 149 3.34 -0.34 11.40
C GLY A 149 3.85 1.10 11.26
N ASN A 150 4.83 1.45 12.09
CA ASN A 150 5.47 2.76 11.99
C ASN A 150 6.26 2.92 10.68
N ARG A 151 6.42 4.18 10.25
CA ARG A 151 7.27 4.54 9.11
C ARG A 151 8.14 5.73 9.43
N ILE A 152 9.34 5.73 8.88
CA ILE A 152 10.21 6.91 8.87
C ILE A 152 9.65 7.87 7.82
N ASP A 153 9.55 9.17 8.11
CA ASP A 153 9.18 10.18 7.13
C ASP A 153 9.94 11.48 7.42
N GLY A 154 10.74 11.94 6.46
CA GLY A 154 11.72 13.00 6.69
C GLY A 154 12.66 12.66 7.85
N ALA A 155 12.75 13.55 8.84
CA ALA A 155 13.59 13.36 10.04
C ALA A 155 12.86 12.65 11.21
N GLY A 156 11.60 12.24 11.03
CA GLY A 156 10.75 11.72 12.10
C GLY A 156 10.25 10.30 11.89
N VAL A 157 9.60 9.75 12.91
CA VAL A 157 8.87 8.48 12.85
C VAL A 157 7.38 8.77 13.03
N LEU A 158 6.59 8.39 12.03
CA LEU A 158 5.14 8.37 12.12
C LEU A 158 4.69 7.09 12.83
N ALA A 159 3.82 7.23 13.82
CA ALA A 159 3.27 6.10 14.56
C ALA A 159 2.48 5.17 13.63
N GLY A 160 2.48 3.87 13.98
CA GLY A 160 1.57 2.92 13.35
C GLY A 160 0.13 3.21 13.74
N TYR A 161 -0.81 2.71 12.94
CA TYR A 161 -2.23 2.89 13.16
C TYR A 161 -3.00 1.65 12.72
N ASN A 162 -4.27 1.58 13.13
CA ASN A 162 -5.20 0.58 12.65
C ASN A 162 -6.57 1.21 12.46
N LEU A 163 -7.33 0.70 11.50
CA LEU A 163 -8.66 1.17 11.17
C LEU A 163 -9.60 -0.03 11.13
N VAL A 164 -10.85 0.20 11.52
CA VAL A 164 -11.95 -0.74 11.33
C VAL A 164 -13.06 -0.04 10.57
N ASP A 165 -13.50 -0.68 9.50
CA ASP A 165 -14.61 -0.26 8.67
C ASP A 165 -15.71 -1.32 8.72
N ALA A 166 -16.96 -0.88 8.66
CA ALA A 166 -18.12 -1.76 8.62
C ALA A 166 -19.05 -1.34 7.49
N ARG A 167 -19.66 -2.34 6.84
CA ARG A 167 -20.69 -2.16 5.82
C ARG A 167 -21.81 -3.14 6.04
N ALA A 168 -23.04 -2.68 5.82
CA ALA A 168 -24.21 -3.54 5.74
C ALA A 168 -25.11 -3.08 4.61
N SER A 169 -25.81 -4.02 3.98
CA SER A 169 -26.80 -3.72 2.96
C SER A 169 -27.93 -4.73 2.96
N TYR A 170 -29.10 -4.28 2.50
CA TYR A 170 -30.32 -5.04 2.43
C TYR A 170 -30.85 -5.07 0.99
N GLN A 171 -31.03 -6.28 0.46
CA GLN A 171 -31.65 -6.51 -0.84
C GLN A 171 -33.16 -6.39 -0.72
N ILE A 172 -33.73 -5.31 -1.23
CA ILE A 172 -35.18 -5.06 -1.17
C ILE A 172 -35.90 -5.98 -2.16
N ASN A 173 -35.37 -6.11 -3.38
CA ASN A 173 -35.83 -7.02 -4.43
C ASN A 173 -34.67 -7.29 -5.41
N GLU A 174 -34.89 -8.01 -6.51
CA GLU A 174 -33.81 -8.39 -7.45
C GLU A 174 -33.10 -7.21 -8.12
N GLU A 175 -33.69 -6.01 -8.11
CA GLU A 175 -33.17 -4.82 -8.80
C GLU A 175 -32.68 -3.74 -7.82
N LEU A 176 -33.15 -3.75 -6.57
CA LEU A 176 -32.96 -2.65 -5.62
C LEU A 176 -32.29 -3.10 -4.32
N GLN A 177 -31.22 -2.40 -3.95
CA GLN A 177 -30.47 -2.59 -2.71
C GLN A 177 -30.26 -1.24 -2.01
N ILE A 178 -30.37 -1.24 -0.68
CA ILE A 178 -29.98 -0.11 0.16
C ILE A 178 -28.84 -0.53 1.07
N GLY A 179 -27.88 0.35 1.32
CA GLY A 179 -26.77 0.06 2.21
C GLY A 179 -26.24 1.27 2.95
N ALA A 180 -25.46 0.97 3.98
CA ALA A 180 -24.75 1.93 4.79
C ALA A 180 -23.33 1.44 5.07
N ALA A 181 -22.41 2.38 5.23
CA ALA A 181 -21.04 2.10 5.62
C ALA A 181 -20.56 3.11 6.66
N VAL A 182 -19.71 2.65 7.58
CA VAL A 182 -18.99 3.49 8.53
C VAL A 182 -17.51 3.14 8.40
N LYS A 183 -16.70 4.13 8.06
CA LYS A 183 -15.24 4.02 8.01
C LYS A 183 -14.61 4.58 9.27
N ASN A 184 -13.50 3.99 9.69
CA ASN A 184 -12.76 4.36 10.90
C ASN A 184 -13.71 4.46 12.11
N ILE A 185 -14.40 3.35 12.42
CA ILE A 185 -15.46 3.29 13.45
C ILE A 185 -14.98 3.80 14.80
N PHE A 186 -13.69 3.60 15.13
CA PHE A 186 -13.13 4.04 16.39
C PHE A 186 -12.62 5.48 16.39
N GLY A 187 -12.70 6.20 15.26
CA GLY A 187 -12.20 7.57 15.14
C GLY A 187 -10.71 7.67 15.41
N THR A 188 -9.93 6.70 14.93
CA THR A 188 -8.48 6.69 15.09
C THR A 188 -7.87 7.88 14.37
N ASP A 189 -7.14 8.72 15.09
CA ASP A 189 -6.30 9.75 14.52
C ASP A 189 -5.02 9.13 13.96
N TYR A 190 -4.70 9.40 12.70
CA TYR A 190 -3.51 8.87 12.04
C TYR A 190 -2.93 9.87 11.06
N THR A 191 -1.72 9.60 10.57
CA THR A 191 -1.02 10.50 9.65
C THR A 191 -0.36 9.70 8.55
N LEU A 192 -0.68 10.04 7.30
CA LEU A 192 -0.10 9.39 6.13
C LEU A 192 1.24 9.98 5.73
N VAL A 193 1.35 11.31 5.79
CA VAL A 193 2.50 12.07 5.31
C VAL A 193 2.74 13.24 6.26
N SER A 194 4.01 13.59 6.42
CA SER A 194 4.47 14.83 7.03
C SER A 194 5.30 15.65 6.04
N SER A 195 5.22 16.97 6.15
CA SER A 195 6.11 17.92 5.48
C SER A 195 6.77 18.79 6.55
N GLY A 196 8.05 18.54 6.81
CA GLY A 196 8.74 19.13 7.95
C GLY A 196 8.06 18.74 9.28
N PHE A 197 7.62 19.74 10.04
CA PHE A 197 6.91 19.54 11.32
C PHE A 197 5.39 19.45 11.17
N GLN A 198 4.85 19.60 9.96
CA GLN A 198 3.40 19.56 9.72
C GLN A 198 2.96 18.17 9.30
N GLN A 199 1.97 17.64 10.01
CA GLN A 199 1.30 16.37 9.66
C GLN A 199 0.02 16.67 8.89
N PHE A 200 -0.14 16.04 7.72
CA PHE A 200 -1.37 16.17 6.95
C PHE A 200 -2.49 15.38 7.62
N ARG A 201 -3.64 16.04 7.80
CA ARG A 201 -4.81 15.42 8.40
C ARG A 201 -5.37 14.34 7.47
N THR A 202 -5.81 13.26 8.09
CA THR A 202 -6.54 12.18 7.44
C THR A 202 -8.02 12.28 7.81
N GLU A 203 -8.86 11.55 7.09
CA GLU A 203 -10.28 11.46 7.43
C GLU A 203 -10.46 10.74 8.77
N GLY A 204 -11.29 11.34 9.63
CA GLY A 204 -11.77 10.70 10.86
C GLY A 204 -12.88 9.68 10.56
N GLN A 205 -13.75 9.45 11.55
CA GLN A 205 -14.93 8.60 11.34
C GLN A 205 -15.84 9.21 10.27
N THR A 206 -16.24 8.41 9.28
CA THR A 206 -17.14 8.85 8.20
C THR A 206 -18.26 7.84 8.01
N ALA A 207 -19.50 8.31 7.90
CA ALA A 207 -20.67 7.48 7.64
C ALA A 207 -21.30 7.85 6.29
N SER A 208 -21.77 6.83 5.56
CA SER A 208 -22.44 7.02 4.27
C SER A 208 -23.60 6.05 4.09
N VAL A 209 -24.55 6.44 3.24
CA VAL A 209 -25.68 5.61 2.79
C VAL A 209 -25.74 5.62 1.28
N TYR A 210 -26.18 4.53 0.68
CA TYR A 210 -26.34 4.42 -0.77
C TYR A 210 -27.56 3.58 -1.14
N ILE A 211 -28.06 3.83 -2.35
CA ILE A 211 -29.07 3.02 -3.02
C ILE A 211 -28.46 2.56 -4.34
N ALA A 212 -28.54 1.27 -4.65
CA ALA A 212 -28.13 0.70 -5.91
C ALA A 212 -29.35 0.13 -6.63
N TYR A 213 -29.53 0.53 -7.89
CA TYR A 213 -30.57 0.02 -8.78
C TYR A 213 -29.93 -0.62 -10.01
N GLN A 214 -30.24 -1.88 -10.27
CA GLN A 214 -29.74 -2.63 -11.42
C GLN A 214 -30.92 -3.29 -12.16
N PRO A 215 -31.43 -2.65 -13.23
CA PRO A 215 -32.51 -3.22 -14.02
C PRO A 215 -32.03 -4.45 -14.81
N ARG A 216 -32.96 -5.35 -15.10
CA ARG A 216 -32.72 -6.53 -15.96
C ARG A 216 -32.75 -6.19 -17.44
#